data_AF-A0A4V2AVE7-F1
#
_entry.id   AF-A0A4V2AVE7-F1
#
_cell.length_a   1.000
_cell.length_b   1.000
_cell.length_c   1.000
_cell.angle_alpha   90.00
_cell.angle_beta   90.00
_cell.angle_gamma   90.00
#
_symmetry.space_group_name_H-M   'P 1'
#
loop_
_entity.id
_entity.type
_entity.pdbx_description
1 polymer ?
#
loop_
_entity_poly.entity_id
_entity_poly.type
_entity_poly.pdbx_seq_one_letter_code
_entity_poly.pdbx_strand_id
1 'polypeptide(L)'
;MKSTEQFAYRPSEHECEKASNSYLMSLVAAMGGLPLPIVNLLATLIFFAGNRKGTYFVRWHCIQAMLSQLSLLFINSAAFWGTISIIFQGEQITSKYIAYILTTVLFNIAEYIATINTAIKTRKGIHVSWFFYGPLTNLICKP
;
A
#
# COMPACT_ATOMS: atom_id res chain seq x y z
N MET A 1 -17.68 12.06 -3.60
CA MET A 1 -18.12 10.72 -4.10
C MET A 1 -18.38 10.84 -5.60
N LYS A 2 -17.89 9.87 -6.39
CA LYS A 2 -17.91 9.74 -7.87
C LYS A 2 -16.77 10.40 -8.67
N SER A 3 -15.76 9.59 -8.96
CA SER A 3 -15.19 9.42 -10.30
C SER A 3 -14.93 7.92 -10.47
N THR A 4 -15.97 7.15 -10.78
CA THR A 4 -15.79 5.80 -11.31
C THR A 4 -15.33 5.96 -12.75
N GLU A 5 -14.04 6.24 -12.95
CA GLU A 5 -13.38 5.93 -14.22
C GLU A 5 -13.38 4.41 -14.33
N GLN A 6 -14.45 3.87 -14.91
CA GLN A 6 -14.47 2.46 -15.26
C GLN A 6 -13.46 2.24 -16.39
N PHE A 7 -12.67 1.19 -16.28
CA PHE A 7 -11.76 0.80 -17.36
C PHE A 7 -12.56 0.54 -18.65
N ALA A 8 -11.91 0.75 -19.80
CA ALA A 8 -12.52 0.61 -21.12
C ALA A 8 -13.08 -0.79 -21.43
N TYR A 9 -12.77 -1.78 -20.60
CA TYR A 9 -13.27 -3.15 -20.68
C TYR A 9 -13.59 -3.69 -19.28
N ARG A 10 -14.43 -4.72 -19.24
CA ARG A 10 -14.71 -5.45 -18.00
C ARG A 10 -13.57 -6.44 -17.72
N PRO A 11 -12.86 -6.33 -16.58
CA PRO A 11 -11.80 -7.26 -16.25
C PRO A 11 -12.35 -8.67 -16.03
N SER A 12 -11.60 -9.68 -16.49
CA SER A 12 -11.88 -11.09 -16.24
C SER A 12 -11.67 -11.47 -14.77
N GLU A 13 -12.21 -12.60 -14.34
CA GLU A 13 -12.05 -13.08 -12.95
C GLU A 13 -10.58 -13.26 -12.56
N HIS A 14 -9.76 -13.73 -13.49
CA HIS A 14 -8.32 -13.92 -13.28
C HIS A 14 -7.61 -12.58 -13.04
N GLU A 15 -7.95 -11.53 -13.79
CA GLU A 15 -7.41 -10.19 -13.58
C GLU A 15 -7.85 -9.59 -12.24
N CYS A 16 -9.12 -9.79 -11.88
CA CYS A 16 -9.67 -9.36 -10.59
C CYS A 16 -8.96 -10.04 -9.42
N GLU A 17 -8.67 -11.34 -9.53
CA GLU A 17 -7.87 -12.08 -8.55
C GLU A 17 -6.48 -11.47 -8.39
N LYS A 18 -5.80 -11.29 -9.52
CA LYS A 18 -4.41 -10.88 -9.55
C LYS A 18 -4.25 -9.46 -9.03
N ALA A 19 -5.14 -8.56 -9.42
CA ALA A 19 -5.19 -7.20 -8.92
C ALA A 19 -5.50 -7.15 -7.42
N SER A 20 -6.48 -7.93 -6.93
CA SER A 20 -6.76 -8.05 -5.49
C SER A 20 -5.55 -8.56 -4.71
N ASN A 21 -4.85 -9.56 -5.23
CA ASN A 21 -3.68 -10.14 -4.59
C ASN A 21 -2.54 -9.11 -4.40
N SER A 22 -2.45 -8.09 -5.26
CA SER A 22 -1.45 -7.02 -5.07
C SER A 22 -1.58 -6.29 -3.74
N TYR A 23 -2.81 -6.15 -3.23
CA TYR A 23 -3.11 -5.57 -1.92
C TYR A 23 -2.93 -6.59 -0.79
N LEU A 24 -3.26 -7.85 -1.03
CA LEU A 24 -3.11 -8.90 -0.01
C LEU A 24 -1.64 -9.18 0.32
N MET A 25 -0.72 -9.04 -0.64
CA MET A 25 0.71 -9.30 -0.41
C MET A 25 1.32 -8.41 0.68
N SER A 26 0.97 -7.12 0.74
CA SER A 26 1.46 -6.26 1.83
C SER A 26 0.84 -6.61 3.19
N LEU A 27 -0.44 -7.03 3.21
CA LEU A 27 -1.11 -7.47 4.44
C LEU A 27 -0.44 -8.72 5.01
N VAL A 28 -0.14 -9.70 4.15
CA VAL A 28 0.54 -10.94 4.54
C VAL A 28 1.96 -10.67 5.00
N ALA A 29 2.70 -9.77 4.33
CA ALA A 29 4.02 -9.33 4.76
C ALA A 29 4.00 -8.70 6.17
N ALA A 30 3.01 -7.84 6.44
CA ALA A 30 2.84 -7.23 7.75
C ALA A 30 2.50 -8.28 8.84
N MET A 31 1.68 -9.30 8.51
CA MET A 31 1.32 -10.38 9.43
C MET A 31 2.42 -11.43 9.61
N GLY A 32 3.26 -11.66 8.58
CA GLY A 32 4.32 -12.64 8.54
C GLY A 32 5.54 -12.34 9.41
N GLY A 33 5.52 -11.24 10.17
CA GLY A 33 6.41 -11.05 11.32
C GLY A 33 7.72 -10.32 11.05
N LEU A 34 7.86 -9.62 9.92
CA LEU A 34 8.97 -8.68 9.74
C LEU A 34 8.46 -7.25 10.00
N PRO A 35 8.58 -6.70 11.22
CA PRO A 35 8.23 -5.32 11.54
C PRO A 35 9.21 -4.31 10.92
N LEU A 36 9.93 -4.69 9.87
CA LEU A 36 10.84 -3.80 9.18
C LEU A 36 10.04 -2.93 8.20
N PRO A 37 10.19 -1.60 8.25
CA PRO A 37 9.47 -0.66 7.40
C PRO A 37 9.49 -0.99 5.90
N ILE A 38 10.52 -1.70 5.44
CA ILE A 38 10.78 -2.01 4.04
C ILE A 38 10.01 -3.22 3.49
N VAL A 39 9.54 -4.14 4.33
CA VAL A 39 9.02 -5.43 3.86
C VAL A 39 7.74 -5.28 3.06
N ASN A 40 6.81 -4.42 3.51
CA ASN A 40 5.55 -4.20 2.79
C ASN A 40 5.77 -3.59 1.39
N LEU A 41 6.75 -2.69 1.27
CA LEU A 41 7.13 -2.13 -0.03
C LEU A 41 7.77 -3.21 -0.91
N LEU A 42 8.68 -4.02 -0.38
CA LEU A 42 9.29 -5.10 -1.16
C LEU A 42 8.25 -6.12 -1.66
N ALA A 43 7.29 -6.50 -0.82
CA ALA A 43 6.22 -7.41 -1.20
C ALA A 43 5.40 -6.86 -2.39
N THR A 44 5.00 -5.59 -2.32
CA THR A 44 4.24 -4.94 -3.40
C THR A 44 5.08 -4.68 -4.64
N LEU A 45 6.37 -4.35 -4.48
CA LEU A 45 7.30 -4.15 -5.59
C LEU A 45 7.58 -5.45 -6.34
N ILE A 46 7.83 -6.56 -5.63
CA ILE A 46 8.01 -7.90 -6.24
C ILE A 46 6.73 -8.30 -6.96
N PHE A 47 5.57 -8.09 -6.33
CA PHE A 47 4.29 -8.39 -6.96
C PHE A 47 4.06 -7.56 -8.23
N PHE A 48 4.38 -6.27 -8.19
CA PHE A 48 4.34 -5.40 -9.38
C PHE A 48 5.32 -5.89 -10.46
N ALA A 49 6.56 -6.23 -10.10
CA ALA A 49 7.56 -6.70 -11.05
C ALA A 49 7.12 -7.99 -11.77
N GLY A 50 6.50 -8.93 -11.06
CA GLY A 50 5.90 -10.14 -11.64
C GLY A 50 4.67 -9.88 -12.53
N ASN A 51 4.05 -8.70 -12.39
CA ASN A 51 2.81 -8.31 -13.07
C ASN A 51 2.98 -7.15 -14.06
N ARG A 52 4.20 -6.67 -14.29
CA ARG A 52 4.48 -5.51 -15.15
C ARG A 52 4.05 -5.68 -16.61
N LYS A 53 3.97 -6.93 -17.09
CA LYS A 53 3.48 -7.32 -18.43
C LYS A 53 2.01 -7.76 -18.42
N GLY A 54 1.32 -7.63 -17.29
CA GLY A 54 -0.10 -7.95 -17.16
C GLY A 54 -0.99 -6.92 -17.85
N THR A 55 -2.29 -7.11 -17.72
CA THR A 55 -3.29 -6.20 -18.27
C THR A 55 -3.25 -4.84 -17.58
N TYR A 56 -3.86 -3.84 -18.22
CA TYR A 56 -3.89 -2.49 -17.68
C TYR A 56 -4.53 -2.44 -16.28
N PHE A 57 -5.64 -3.15 -16.08
CA PHE A 57 -6.31 -3.27 -14.78
C PHE A 57 -5.37 -3.76 -13.67
N VAL A 58 -4.65 -4.85 -13.93
CA VAL A 58 -3.73 -5.45 -12.94
C VAL A 58 -2.56 -4.52 -12.66
N ARG A 59 -1.92 -3.97 -13.69
CA ARG A 59 -0.77 -3.07 -13.55
C ARG A 59 -1.14 -1.82 -12.75
N TRP A 60 -2.31 -1.24 -13.01
CA TRP A 60 -2.81 -0.06 -12.32
C TRP A 60 -2.96 -0.32 -10.82
N HIS A 61 -3.66 -1.39 -10.45
CA HIS A 61 -3.87 -1.74 -9.04
C HIS A 61 -2.55 -2.08 -8.30
N CYS A 62 -1.62 -2.75 -8.98
CA CYS A 62 -0.28 -3.00 -8.46
C CYS A 62 0.50 -1.70 -8.19
N ILE A 63 0.42 -0.71 -9.08
CA ILE A 63 1.10 0.58 -8.91
C ILE A 63 0.46 1.37 -7.76
N GLN A 64 -0.87 1.42 -7.66
CA GLN A 64 -1.55 2.07 -6.53
C GLN A 64 -1.12 1.44 -5.19
N ALA A 65 -1.08 0.10 -5.12
CA ALA A 65 -0.62 -0.61 -3.92
C ALA A 65 0.83 -0.25 -3.58
N MET A 66 1.74 -0.29 -4.57
CA MET A 66 3.15 0.03 -4.39
C MET A 66 3.39 1.48 -3.95
N LEU A 67 2.66 2.45 -4.51
CA LEU A 67 2.76 3.87 -4.12
C LEU A 67 2.28 4.10 -2.68
N SER A 68 1.24 3.39 -2.25
CA SER A 68 0.79 3.40 -0.85
C SER A 68 1.89 2.92 0.08
N GLN A 69 2.49 1.77 -0.22
CA GLN A 69 3.58 1.21 0.59
C GLN A 69 4.85 2.07 0.56
N LEU A 70 5.14 2.75 -0.55
CA LEU A 70 6.26 3.67 -0.64
C LEU A 70 6.08 4.87 0.29
N SER A 71 4.85 5.38 0.43
CA SER A 71 4.55 6.49 1.33
C SER A 71 4.64 6.04 2.79
N LEU A 72 4.08 4.86 3.11
CA LEU A 72 4.19 4.27 4.45
C LEU A 72 5.64 3.96 4.83
N LEU A 73 6.51 3.59 3.88
CA LEU A 73 7.92 3.35 4.16
C LEU A 73 8.55 4.54 4.87
N PHE A 74 8.34 5.77 4.40
CA PHE A 74 8.95 6.95 5.02
C PHE A 74 8.44 7.18 6.44
N ILE A 75 7.13 7.06 6.65
CA ILE A 75 6.51 7.23 7.96
C ILE A 75 7.04 6.17 8.94
N ASN A 76 6.99 4.90 8.54
CA ASN A 76 7.41 3.76 9.34
C ASN A 76 8.92 3.74 9.57
N SER A 77 9.73 4.19 8.62
CA SER A 77 11.19 4.25 8.77
C SER A 77 11.62 5.25 9.83
N ALA A 78 11.01 6.45 9.85
CA ALA A 78 11.30 7.43 10.88
C ALA A 78 10.81 6.95 12.27
N ALA A 79 9.65 6.28 12.34
CA ALA A 79 9.17 5.67 13.59
C ALA A 79 10.13 4.58 14.08
N PHE A 80 10.56 3.70 13.19
CA PHE A 80 11.46 2.60 13.49
C PHE A 80 12.82 3.12 13.98
N TRP A 81 13.48 4.00 13.22
CA TRP A 81 14.79 4.52 13.62
C TRP A 81 14.75 5.39 14.87
N GLY A 82 13.68 6.18 15.07
CA GLY A 82 13.46 6.89 16.33
C GLY A 82 13.27 5.94 17.52
N THR A 83 12.63 4.80 17.31
CA THR A 83 12.51 3.76 18.35
C THR A 83 13.88 3.12 18.64
N ILE A 84 14.66 2.82 17.60
CA ILE A 84 16.00 2.25 17.75
C ILE A 84 16.95 3.22 18.47
N SER A 85 16.92 4.52 18.17
CA SER A 85 17.78 5.49 18.85
C SER A 85 17.47 5.60 20.35
N ILE A 86 16.18 5.58 20.72
CA ILE A 86 15.75 5.56 22.13
C ILE A 86 16.21 4.28 22.84
N ILE A 87 16.02 3.11 22.23
CA ILE A 87 16.35 1.82 22.86
C ILE A 87 17.86 1.59 22.96
N PHE A 88 18.61 1.89 21.90
CA PHE A 88 20.02 1.48 21.79
C PHE A 88 21.02 2.62 21.98
N GLN A 89 20.60 3.88 21.80
CA GLN A 89 21.49 5.06 21.95
C GLN A 89 21.14 5.90 23.18
N GLY A 90 20.11 5.51 23.95
CA GLY A 90 19.72 6.19 25.18
C GLY A 90 19.10 7.57 24.97
N GLU A 91 18.56 7.84 23.78
CA GLU A 91 17.80 9.07 23.54
C GLU A 91 16.56 9.15 24.44
N GLN A 92 16.16 10.35 24.82
CA GLN A 92 14.99 10.54 25.67
C GLN A 92 13.68 10.45 24.90
N ILE A 93 12.67 9.85 25.54
CA ILE A 93 11.30 9.85 25.04
C ILE A 93 10.74 11.27 25.18
N THR A 94 10.45 11.91 24.05
CA THR A 94 9.87 13.27 24.01
C THR A 94 8.39 13.23 23.65
N SER A 95 7.64 14.28 24.02
CA SER A 95 6.24 14.44 23.58
C SER A 95 6.09 14.44 22.05
N LYS A 96 7.10 14.97 21.33
CA LYS A 96 7.15 14.94 19.86
C LYS A 96 7.23 13.52 19.33
N TYR A 97 8.10 12.68 19.91
CA TYR A 97 8.20 11.27 19.55
C TYR A 97 6.89 10.53 19.80
N ILE A 98 6.27 10.72 20.97
CA ILE A 98 4.98 10.08 21.29
C ILE A 98 3.89 10.48 20.28
N ALA A 99 3.77 11.78 19.98
CA ALA A 99 2.81 12.27 18.98
C ALA A 99 3.07 11.68 17.58
N TYR A 100 4.35 11.54 17.21
CA TYR A 100 4.75 10.93 15.94
C TYR A 100 4.37 9.44 15.87
N ILE A 101 4.62 8.67 16.93
CA ILE A 101 4.24 7.24 16.99
C ILE A 101 2.72 7.08 16.92
N LEU A 102 1.94 7.87 17.67
CA LEU A 102 0.48 7.84 17.60
C LEU A 102 -0.02 8.15 16.19
N THR A 103 0.53 9.18 15.55
CA THR A 103 0.21 9.54 14.17
C THR A 103 0.56 8.39 13.21
N THR A 104 1.74 7.79 13.37
CA THR A 104 2.19 6.63 12.57
C THR A 104 1.22 5.46 12.69
N VAL A 105 0.79 5.12 13.90
CA VAL A 105 -0.19 4.06 14.13
C VAL A 105 -1.51 4.36 13.42
N LEU A 106 -2.01 5.59 13.51
CA LEU A 106 -3.25 5.99 12.82
C LEU A 106 -3.11 5.87 11.29
N PHE A 107 -1.99 6.30 10.70
CA PHE A 107 -1.74 6.13 9.28
C PHE A 107 -1.68 4.66 8.86
N ASN A 108 -1.03 3.79 9.63
CA ASN A 108 -0.99 2.35 9.33
C ASN A 108 -2.37 1.71 9.41
N ILE A 109 -3.17 2.06 10.43
CA ILE A 109 -4.55 1.55 10.54
C ILE A 109 -5.41 2.01 9.36
N ALA A 110 -5.36 3.30 9.03
CA ALA A 110 -6.12 3.85 7.92
C ALA A 110 -5.73 3.18 6.58
N GLU A 111 -4.42 2.98 6.36
CA GLU A 111 -3.91 2.30 5.18
C GLU A 111 -4.37 0.84 5.13
N TYR A 112 -4.27 0.11 6.24
CA TYR A 112 -4.68 -1.29 6.34
C TYR A 112 -6.17 -1.45 6.01
N ILE A 113 -7.03 -0.59 6.57
CA ILE A 113 -8.48 -0.57 6.28
C ILE A 113 -8.74 -0.26 4.80
N ALA A 114 -8.04 0.74 4.24
CA ALA A 114 -8.19 1.10 2.83
C ALA A 114 -7.75 -0.05 1.91
N THR A 115 -6.64 -0.71 2.22
CA THR A 115 -6.08 -1.85 1.50
C THR A 115 -7.02 -3.04 1.51
N ILE A 116 -7.58 -3.43 2.67
CA ILE A 116 -8.56 -4.52 2.77
C ILE A 116 -9.80 -4.22 1.95
N ASN A 117 -10.39 -3.03 2.13
CA ASN A 117 -11.59 -2.63 1.40
C ASN A 117 -11.36 -2.62 -0.12
N THR A 118 -10.16 -2.22 -0.53
CA THR A 118 -9.75 -2.18 -1.94
C THR A 118 -9.55 -3.58 -2.49
N ALA A 119 -8.89 -4.48 -1.76
CA ALA A 119 -8.72 -5.87 -2.15
C ALA A 119 -10.08 -6.55 -2.40
N ILE A 120 -11.01 -6.44 -1.43
CA ILE A 120 -12.34 -7.06 -1.51
C ILE A 120 -13.13 -6.53 -2.73
N LYS A 121 -13.10 -5.22 -2.99
CA LYS A 121 -13.81 -4.61 -4.11
C LYS A 121 -13.16 -4.95 -5.46
N THR A 122 -11.82 -4.94 -5.52
CA THR A 122 -11.05 -5.29 -6.73
C THR A 122 -11.28 -6.75 -7.12
N ARG A 123 -11.42 -7.67 -6.14
CA ARG A 123 -11.80 -9.06 -6.40
C ARG A 123 -13.16 -9.21 -7.07
N LYS A 124 -14.08 -8.26 -6.84
CA LYS A 124 -15.40 -8.18 -7.49
C LYS A 124 -15.38 -7.42 -8.82
N GLY A 125 -14.19 -7.06 -9.32
CA GLY A 125 -14.02 -6.27 -10.56
C GLY A 125 -14.39 -4.79 -10.41
N ILE A 126 -14.56 -4.30 -9.18
CA ILE A 126 -14.86 -2.89 -8.91
C ILE A 126 -13.54 -2.13 -8.82
N HIS A 127 -13.33 -1.19 -9.73
CA HIS A 127 -12.19 -0.28 -9.66
C HIS A 127 -12.34 0.66 -8.46
N VAL A 128 -11.32 0.65 -7.59
CA VAL A 128 -11.23 1.53 -6.43
C VAL A 128 -9.98 2.37 -6.55
N SER A 129 -10.17 3.65 -6.87
CA SER A 129 -9.13 4.64 -6.96
C SER A 129 -9.06 5.47 -5.68
N TRP A 130 -7.89 5.51 -5.04
CA TRP A 130 -7.69 6.25 -3.81
C TRP A 130 -7.49 7.72 -4.13
N PHE A 131 -8.02 8.60 -3.28
CA PHE A 131 -7.99 10.05 -3.51
C PHE A 131 -6.59 10.58 -3.86
N PHE A 132 -5.55 10.13 -3.14
CA PHE A 132 -4.18 10.59 -3.35
C PHE A 132 -3.41 9.73 -4.36
N TYR A 133 -3.44 8.39 -4.23
CA TYR A 133 -2.64 7.51 -5.09
C TYR A 133 -3.25 7.25 -6.46
N GLY A 134 -4.56 7.39 -6.62
CA GLY A 134 -5.25 7.20 -7.89
C GLY A 134 -4.74 8.12 -9.00
N PRO A 135 -4.75 9.46 -8.79
CA PRO A 135 -4.19 10.40 -9.76
C PRO A 135 -2.72 10.13 -10.10
N LEU A 136 -1.89 9.80 -9.10
CA LEU A 136 -0.49 9.44 -9.30
C LEU A 136 -0.36 8.16 -10.16
N THR A 137 -1.21 7.18 -9.90
CA THR A 137 -1.25 5.93 -10.65
C THR A 137 -1.66 6.17 -12.09
N ASN A 138 -2.61 7.06 -12.36
CA ASN A 138 -3.00 7.46 -13.73
C ASN A 138 -1.84 8.09 -14.51
N LEU A 139 -0.99 8.89 -13.85
CA LEU A 139 0.18 9.51 -14.47
C LEU A 139 1.28 8.48 -14.84
N ILE A 140 1.43 7.45 -14.01
CA ILE A 140 2.48 6.43 -14.16
C ILE A 140 2.02 5.28 -15.07
N CYS A 141 0.80 4.80 -14.88
CA CYS A 141 0.22 3.67 -15.60
C CYS A 141 -0.65 4.17 -16.75
N LYS A 142 -0.06 4.21 -17.94
CA LYS A 142 -0.80 4.46 -19.18
C LYS A 142 -1.52 3.19 -19.66
N PRO A 143 -2.73 3.31 -20.26
CA PRO A 143 -3.49 2.20 -20.82
C PRO A 143 -2.72 1.44 -21.90
#